data_AF-A0A2D5UZY0-F1
#
_entry.id   AF-A0A2D5UZY0-F1
#
_cell.length_a   1.000
_cell.length_b   1.000
_cell.length_c   1.000
_cell.angle_alpha   90.00
_cell.angle_beta   90.00
_cell.angle_gamma   90.00
#
_symmetry.space_group_name_H-M   'P 1'
#
loop_
_entity.id
_entity.type
_entity.pdbx_description
1 polymer ?
#
loop_
_entity_poly.entity_id
_entity_poly.type
_entity_poly.pdbx_seq_one_letter_code
_entity_poly.pdbx_strand_id
1 'polypeptide(L)'
;MKTGKQFWKGFTSGMALFGHTISTLVNSILLTFVYVVGVGLSSLFVRISGKRLVQKRISKKAKSYWSNLSTKKRPLEEYYRQF
;
A
#
# COMPACT_ATOMS: atom_id res chain seq x y z
N MET A 1 -28.04 -18.85 43.13
CA MET A 1 -27.82 -17.52 42.51
C MET A 1 -26.56 -17.42 41.61
N LYS A 2 -25.85 -18.49 41.25
CA LYS A 2 -24.62 -18.39 40.42
C LYS A 2 -24.88 -18.36 38.90
N THR A 3 -25.98 -18.97 38.46
CA THR A 3 -26.37 -19.12 37.04
C THR A 3 -26.81 -17.81 36.38
N GLY A 4 -27.60 -16.98 37.07
CA GLY A 4 -28.08 -15.71 36.52
C GLY A 4 -26.95 -14.71 36.22
N LYS A 5 -25.96 -14.59 37.11
CA LYS A 5 -24.81 -13.68 36.90
C LYS A 5 -23.92 -14.13 35.73
N GLN A 6 -23.75 -15.44 35.54
CA GLN A 6 -23.01 -15.98 34.39
C GLN A 6 -23.76 -15.76 33.08
N PHE A 7 -25.08 -15.90 33.06
CA PHE A 7 -25.91 -15.61 31.89
C PHE A 7 -25.78 -14.15 31.46
N TRP A 8 -25.93 -13.20 32.40
CA TRP A 8 -25.76 -11.78 32.11
C TRP A 8 -24.36 -11.42 31.62
N LYS A 9 -23.32 -12.04 32.21
CA LYS A 9 -21.94 -11.85 31.75
C LYS A 9 -21.72 -12.37 30.33
N GLY A 10 -22.27 -13.54 30.00
CA GLY A 10 -22.21 -14.10 28.64
C GLY A 10 -22.97 -13.25 27.62
N PHE A 11 -24.16 -12.76 28.01
CA PHE A 11 -24.98 -11.89 27.17
C PHE A 11 -24.29 -10.56 26.87
N THR A 12 -23.71 -9.89 27.88
CA THR A 12 -22.98 -8.63 27.66
C THR A 12 -21.71 -8.84 26.83
N SER A 13 -20.97 -9.92 27.06
CA SER A 13 -19.82 -10.30 26.22
C SER A 13 -20.23 -10.58 24.78
N GLY A 14 -21.36 -11.25 24.55
CA GLY A 14 -21.91 -11.51 23.21
C GLY A 14 -22.30 -10.23 22.49
N MET A 15 -22.97 -9.30 23.18
CA MET A 15 -23.31 -7.99 22.61
C MET A 15 -22.08 -7.14 22.30
N ALA A 16 -21.04 -7.18 23.14
CA ALA A 16 -19.79 -6.49 22.86
C ALA A 16 -19.09 -7.04 21.60
N LEU A 17 -19.04 -8.37 21.45
CA LEU A 17 -18.48 -9.01 20.26
C LEU A 17 -19.29 -8.66 19.01
N PHE A 18 -20.63 -8.72 19.10
CA PHE A 18 -21.51 -8.35 17.99
C PHE A 18 -21.28 -6.90 17.55
N GLY A 19 -21.24 -5.97 18.50
CA GLY A 19 -20.94 -4.56 18.22
C GLY A 19 -19.58 -4.38 17.55
N HIS A 20 -18.55 -5.09 18.02
CA HIS A 20 -17.23 -5.08 17.41
C HIS A 20 -17.25 -5.61 15.97
N THR A 21 -17.95 -6.72 15.71
CA THR A 21 -18.06 -7.30 14.37
C THR A 21 -18.79 -6.37 13.41
N ILE A 22 -19.92 -5.79 13.83
CA ILE A 22 -20.66 -4.82 13.01
C ILE A 22 -19.82 -3.57 12.74
N SER A 23 -19.16 -3.03 13.76
CA SER A 23 -18.26 -1.88 13.61
C SER A 23 -17.15 -2.17 12.60
N THR A 24 -16.51 -3.34 12.70
CA THR A 24 -15.48 -3.78 11.77
C THR A 24 -16.04 -3.86 10.34
N LEU A 25 -17.21 -4.50 10.16
CA LEU A 25 -17.84 -4.66 8.85
C LEU A 25 -18.17 -3.30 8.22
N VAL A 26 -18.79 -2.41 8.98
CA VAL A 26 -19.15 -1.06 8.51
C VAL A 26 -17.90 -0.26 8.16
N ASN A 27 -16.88 -0.27 9.01
CA ASN A 27 -15.62 0.42 8.73
C ASN A 27 -14.92 -0.15 7.49
N SER A 28 -14.91 -1.47 7.31
CA SER A 28 -14.34 -2.09 6.11
C SER A 28 -15.08 -1.69 4.83
N ILE A 29 -16.41 -1.67 4.86
CA ILE A 29 -17.23 -1.22 3.73
C ILE A 29 -16.95 0.27 3.44
N LEU A 30 -16.97 1.11 4.47
CA LEU A 30 -16.72 2.54 4.34
C LEU A 30 -15.32 2.83 3.78
N LEU A 31 -14.30 2.17 4.33
CA LEU A 31 -12.91 2.29 3.86
C LEU A 31 -12.79 1.84 2.40
N THR A 32 -13.43 0.73 2.04
CA THR A 32 -13.42 0.23 0.66
C THR A 32 -14.06 1.25 -0.28
N PHE A 33 -15.21 1.80 0.09
CA PHE A 33 -15.88 2.83 -0.69
C PHE A 33 -15.01 4.08 -0.84
N VAL A 34 -14.41 4.59 0.25
CA VAL A 34 -13.50 5.74 0.21
C VAL A 34 -12.27 5.45 -0.64
N TYR A 35 -11.71 4.25 -0.59
CA TYR A 35 -10.56 3.90 -1.43
C TYR A 35 -10.95 3.83 -2.91
N VAL A 36 -12.04 3.15 -3.24
CA VAL A 36 -12.47 2.98 -4.63
C VAL A 36 -12.91 4.31 -5.22
N VAL A 37 -13.68 5.11 -4.49
CA VAL A 37 -14.17 6.40 -4.98
C VAL A 37 -13.07 7.46 -4.89
N GLY A 38 -12.42 7.61 -3.75
CA GLY A 38 -11.37 8.62 -3.57
C GLY A 38 -10.14 8.36 -4.44
N VAL A 39 -9.52 7.17 -4.31
CA VAL A 39 -8.32 6.84 -5.10
C VAL A 39 -8.67 6.51 -6.54
N GLY A 40 -9.76 5.76 -6.77
CA GLY A 40 -10.17 5.40 -8.13
C GLY A 40 -10.57 6.60 -8.96
N LEU A 41 -11.39 7.52 -8.44
CA LEU A 41 -11.69 8.76 -9.15
C LEU A 41 -10.43 9.63 -9.32
N SER A 42 -9.58 9.74 -8.30
CA SER A 42 -8.31 10.46 -8.44
C SER A 42 -7.44 9.90 -9.58
N SER A 43 -7.36 8.58 -9.71
CA SER A 43 -6.63 7.93 -10.81
C SER A 43 -7.28 8.21 -12.18
N LEU A 44 -8.62 8.26 -12.24
CA LEU A 44 -9.37 8.61 -13.43
C LEU A 44 -9.12 10.07 -13.84
N PHE A 45 -9.18 11.01 -12.90
CA PHE A 45 -8.87 12.42 -13.12
C PHE A 45 -7.45 12.61 -13.61
N VAL A 46 -6.47 11.93 -13.00
CA VAL A 46 -5.08 12.04 -13.45
C VAL A 46 -4.89 11.49 -14.87
N ARG A 47 -5.61 10.41 -15.22
CA ARG A 47 -5.61 9.84 -16.56
C ARG A 47 -6.23 10.81 -17.59
N ILE A 48 -7.32 11.49 -17.23
CA ILE A 48 -7.98 12.49 -18.09
C ILE A 48 -7.11 13.75 -18.25
N SER A 49 -6.46 14.21 -17.19
CA SER A 49 -5.58 15.39 -17.20
C SER A 49 -4.24 15.17 -17.93
N GLY A 50 -4.05 14.03 -18.61
CA GLY A 50 -2.86 13.73 -19.41
C GLY A 50 -1.56 13.55 -18.61
N LYS A 51 -1.61 13.67 -17.27
CA LYS A 51 -0.48 13.43 -16.38
C LYS A 51 -0.31 11.93 -16.20
N ARG A 52 0.57 11.32 -16.98
CA ARG A 52 0.93 9.89 -16.80
C ARG A 52 1.63 9.73 -15.45
N LEU A 53 0.93 9.16 -14.45
CA LEU A 53 1.37 8.98 -13.04
C LEU A 53 2.76 8.37 -12.89
N VAL A 54 3.17 7.57 -13.87
CA VAL A 54 4.52 7.05 -13.98
C VAL A 54 4.93 7.31 -15.41
N GLN A 55 5.94 8.14 -15.61
CA GLN A 55 6.59 8.32 -16.90
C GLN A 55 6.99 6.95 -17.47
N LYS A 56 6.16 6.37 -18.35
CA LYS A 56 6.56 5.34 -19.33
C LYS A 56 7.54 5.92 -20.38
N ARG A 57 8.43 6.82 -19.96
CA ARG A 57 9.61 7.26 -20.71
C ARG A 57 10.83 6.55 -20.11
N ILE A 58 10.80 5.22 -20.03
CA ILE A 58 12.05 4.47 -20.17
C ILE A 58 12.42 4.63 -21.65
N SER A 59 12.94 5.80 -21.98
CA SER A 59 13.47 6.07 -23.30
C SER A 59 14.65 5.12 -23.46
N LYS A 60 14.58 4.18 -24.41
CA LYS A 60 15.76 3.40 -24.84
C LYS A 60 16.92 4.32 -25.28
N LYS A 61 16.65 5.60 -25.54
CA LYS A 61 17.63 6.65 -25.89
C LYS A 61 18.12 7.49 -24.70
N ALA A 62 17.49 7.43 -23.53
CA ALA A 62 18.05 8.08 -22.35
C ALA A 62 19.28 7.28 -21.94
N LYS A 63 20.46 7.91 -22.03
CA LYS A 63 21.69 7.34 -21.45
C LYS A 63 21.40 7.04 -19.98
N SER A 64 21.20 5.77 -19.70
CA SER A 64 21.17 5.25 -18.35
C SER A 64 22.43 5.73 -17.62
N TYR A 65 22.29 6.21 -16.37
CA TYR A 65 23.45 6.44 -15.49
C TYR A 65 24.24 5.15 -15.25
N TRP A 66 23.62 4.00 -15.52
CA TRP A 66 24.29 2.72 -15.60
C TRP A 66 25.11 2.65 -16.89
N SER A 67 26.42 2.88 -16.75
CA SER A 67 27.39 2.46 -17.75
C SER A 67 27.38 0.93 -17.84
N ASN A 68 27.66 0.36 -19.02
CA ASN A 68 27.95 -1.06 -19.12
C ASN A 68 29.19 -1.34 -18.26
N LEU A 69 28.99 -1.92 -17.09
CA LEU A 69 30.05 -2.42 -16.22
C LEU A 69 30.74 -3.57 -16.97
N SER A 70 31.71 -3.22 -17.80
CA SER A 70 32.63 -4.16 -18.43
C SER A 70 33.28 -4.98 -17.31
N THR A 71 33.06 -6.29 -17.32
CA THR A 71 33.65 -7.28 -16.40
C THR A 71 35.16 -7.45 -16.60
N LYS A 72 35.80 -6.62 -17.42
CA LYS A 72 37.26 -6.61 -17.58
C LYS A 72 37.91 -6.00 -16.34
N LYS A 73 38.99 -6.64 -15.87
CA LYS A 73 39.83 -6.13 -14.78
C LYS A 73 40.31 -4.71 -15.14
N ARG A 74 39.97 -3.74 -14.31
CA ARG A 74 40.45 -2.36 -14.44
C ARG A 74 41.79 -2.18 -13.71
N PRO A 75 42.58 -1.16 -14.04
CA PRO A 75 43.79 -0.82 -13.29
C PRO A 75 43.50 -0.63 -11.80
N LEU A 76 44.42 -1.07 -10.94
CA LEU A 76 44.23 -1.14 -9.49
C LEU A 76 43.94 0.26 -8.90
N GLU A 77 44.49 1.31 -9.51
CA GLU A 77 44.29 2.70 -9.10
C GLU A 77 42.83 3.18 -9.19
N GLU A 78 42.03 2.62 -10.10
CA GLU A 78 40.61 2.97 -10.21
C GLU A 78 39.77 2.40 -9.06
N TYR A 79 40.17 1.27 -8.49
CA TYR A 79 39.47 0.65 -7.36
C TYR A 79 39.66 1.43 -6.05
N TYR A 80 40.83 2.05 -5.87
CA TYR A 80 41.10 2.89 -4.69
C TYR A 80 40.28 4.19 -4.64
N ARG A 81 39.63 4.58 -5.74
CA ARG A 81 38.79 5.79 -5.81
C ARG A 81 37.31 5.55 -5.49
N GLN A 82 36.92 4.30 -5.21
CA GLN A 82 35.52 3.93 -4.93
C GLN A 82 35.15 3.94 -3.44
N PHE A 83 36.13 4.14 -2.56
CA PHE A 83 35.96 4.39 -1.13
C PHE A 83 36.48 5.78 -0.80
#